data_AF-A0A2H5WN46-F1
#
_entry.id   AF-A0A2H5WN46-F1
#
_cell.length_a   1.000
_cell.length_b   1.000
_cell.length_c   1.000
_cell.angle_alpha   90.00
_cell.angle_beta   90.00
_cell.angle_gamma   90.00
#
_symmetry.space_group_name_H-M   'P 1'
#
loop_
_entity.id
_entity.type
_entity.pdbx_description
1 polymer ?
#
loop_
_entity_poly.entity_id
_entity_poly.type
_entity_poly.pdbx_seq_one_letter_code
_entity_poly.pdbx_strand_id
1 'polypeptide(L)'
;MSYIAHDVLRELIGTREAAFGIVLGDVVFDDLTVMPPLIQAVGRIGIPFYYVLGNHDMNYDSPDDEHSDETWERVFGPNYYAFQYGHVHFLVLDDVVWEGARDGQRGRYRAGLGERQIEFIRNYLHYVPRQHWVVLCMHIPMWEWPEEERRAVFELLAPFPNTLSFSAHTHYQTQRFFGAADGWQGRQPHLHWNAVTVCGSWWTGAPDPTGIPHTTMRDGTPNGYLWVSFDRAKFRIRYQASRRPADYQMNIYLPDAIPQAQLAETEVLVNVFAGSERSVVEMRVGEQGEWIRLQPVQGRVDPAYAELKRLETEYKLPGRALPGVMPCPHLWGGRLPANLPRGTHTLYVRTTDMFGQTFVDRRLFRVE
;
A
#
# COMPACT_ATOMS: atom_id res chain seq x y z
N MET A 1 8.19 -18.01 -6.05
CA MET A 1 9.06 -17.43 -7.10
C MET A 1 8.34 -17.20 -8.44
N SER A 2 7.57 -18.16 -8.99
CA SER A 2 6.97 -18.02 -10.34
C SER A 2 6.02 -16.83 -10.48
N TYR A 3 5.12 -16.60 -9.52
CA TYR A 3 4.11 -15.54 -9.62
C TYR A 3 4.74 -14.14 -9.70
N ILE A 4 5.55 -13.74 -8.71
CA ILE A 4 6.21 -12.42 -8.70
C ILE A 4 7.02 -12.16 -9.98
N ALA A 5 7.72 -13.19 -10.50
CA ALA A 5 8.55 -13.05 -11.69
C ALA A 5 7.72 -12.68 -12.93
N HIS A 6 6.54 -13.28 -13.10
CA HIS A 6 5.68 -13.06 -14.27
C HIS A 6 4.68 -11.92 -14.10
N ASP A 7 4.27 -11.64 -12.86
CA ASP A 7 3.31 -10.61 -12.52
C ASP A 7 3.95 -9.22 -12.45
N VAL A 8 5.08 -9.09 -11.74
CA VAL A 8 5.67 -7.78 -11.40
C VAL A 8 7.08 -7.60 -11.98
N LEU A 9 8.00 -8.54 -11.75
CA LEU A 9 9.40 -8.31 -12.14
C LEU A 9 9.55 -8.13 -13.65
N ARG A 10 8.77 -8.86 -14.45
CA ARG A 10 8.81 -8.80 -15.92
C ARG A 10 8.66 -7.39 -16.49
N GLU A 11 7.76 -6.56 -15.95
CA GLU A 11 7.56 -5.19 -16.43
C GLU A 11 8.62 -4.20 -15.93
N LEU A 12 9.37 -4.57 -14.88
CA LEU A 12 10.42 -3.75 -14.30
C LEU A 12 11.82 -4.04 -14.86
N ILE A 13 12.02 -5.17 -15.55
CA ILE A 13 13.33 -5.54 -16.12
C ILE A 13 13.88 -4.43 -17.02
N GLY A 14 15.06 -3.91 -16.66
CA GLY A 14 15.76 -2.88 -17.42
C GLY A 14 15.19 -1.48 -17.25
N THR A 15 14.29 -1.25 -16.28
CA THR A 15 13.79 0.09 -15.98
C THR A 15 14.94 1.06 -15.66
N ARG A 16 14.77 2.30 -16.09
CA ARG A 16 15.66 3.43 -15.77
C ARG A 16 14.91 4.57 -15.11
N GLU A 17 13.65 4.34 -14.74
CA GLU A 17 12.79 5.34 -14.11
C GLU A 17 13.08 5.52 -12.62
N ALA A 18 13.70 4.52 -11.98
CA ALA A 18 14.13 4.57 -10.58
C ALA A 18 15.64 4.42 -10.44
N ALA A 19 16.18 5.05 -9.40
CA ALA A 19 17.58 4.89 -9.00
C ALA A 19 17.80 3.60 -8.18
N PHE A 20 16.78 3.15 -7.44
CA PHE A 20 16.77 1.93 -6.63
C PHE A 20 15.32 1.57 -6.27
N GLY A 21 15.10 0.35 -5.77
CA GLY A 21 13.84 -0.10 -5.17
C GLY A 21 13.95 -0.35 -3.66
N ILE A 22 12.81 -0.37 -2.97
CA ILE A 22 12.70 -0.78 -1.56
C ILE A 22 11.60 -1.83 -1.44
N VAL A 23 11.89 -2.95 -0.77
CA VAL A 23 10.91 -3.98 -0.41
C VAL A 23 10.59 -3.85 1.08
N LEU A 24 9.32 -3.67 1.42
CA LEU A 24 8.85 -3.32 2.76
C LEU A 24 8.49 -4.57 3.61
N GLY A 25 9.32 -5.62 3.57
CA GLY A 25 9.13 -6.86 4.35
C GLY A 25 8.19 -7.90 3.74
N ASP A 26 8.08 -9.02 4.44
CA ASP A 26 7.39 -10.27 4.05
C ASP A 26 7.84 -10.76 2.68
N VAL A 27 9.15 -10.88 2.57
CA VAL A 27 9.89 -11.21 1.37
C VAL A 27 9.67 -12.68 0.98
N VAL A 28 9.58 -13.61 1.95
CA VAL A 28 9.64 -15.06 1.66
C VAL A 28 8.50 -15.94 2.20
N PHE A 29 7.53 -15.37 2.92
CA PHE A 29 6.35 -16.11 3.39
C PHE A 29 6.71 -17.40 4.15
N ASP A 30 7.52 -17.27 5.21
CA ASP A 30 8.00 -18.31 6.13
C ASP A 30 9.03 -19.31 5.55
N ASP A 31 9.26 -19.31 4.23
CA ASP A 31 10.25 -20.19 3.60
C ASP A 31 11.56 -19.43 3.33
N LEU A 32 12.41 -19.37 4.35
CA LEU A 32 13.71 -18.66 4.30
C LEU A 32 14.64 -19.19 3.19
N THR A 33 14.42 -20.41 2.69
CA THR A 33 15.21 -20.97 1.59
C THR A 33 14.99 -20.24 0.26
N VAL A 34 13.90 -19.46 0.16
CA VAL A 34 13.54 -18.69 -1.04
C VAL A 34 14.29 -17.35 -1.12
N MET A 35 14.95 -16.88 -0.06
CA MET A 35 15.65 -15.58 -0.07
C MET A 35 16.69 -15.49 -1.22
N PRO A 36 17.66 -16.44 -1.37
CA PRO A 36 18.64 -16.34 -2.45
C PRO A 36 18.05 -16.35 -3.88
N PRO A 37 17.16 -17.28 -4.28
CA PRO A 37 16.60 -17.25 -5.64
C PRO A 37 15.71 -16.04 -5.88
N LEU A 38 15.03 -15.50 -4.86
CA LEU A 38 14.26 -14.26 -5.00
C LEU A 38 15.16 -13.06 -5.27
N ILE A 39 16.25 -12.89 -4.52
CA ILE A 39 17.22 -11.80 -4.73
C ILE A 39 17.79 -11.86 -6.14
N GLN A 40 18.13 -13.06 -6.63
CA GLN A 40 18.60 -13.25 -8.00
C GLN A 40 17.55 -12.82 -9.04
N ALA A 41 16.28 -13.12 -8.80
CA ALA A 41 15.19 -12.73 -9.69
C ALA A 41 14.97 -11.20 -9.67
N VAL A 42 14.91 -10.59 -8.49
CA VAL A 42 14.78 -9.13 -8.34
C VAL A 42 15.98 -8.41 -8.95
N GLY A 43 17.19 -8.96 -8.80
CA GLY A 43 18.41 -8.43 -9.41
C GLY A 43 18.37 -8.34 -10.94
N ARG A 44 17.46 -9.05 -11.62
CA ARG A 44 17.23 -8.90 -13.07
C ARG A 44 16.60 -7.57 -13.45
N ILE A 45 16.04 -6.82 -12.50
CA ILE A 45 15.56 -5.45 -12.73
C ILE A 45 16.72 -4.54 -13.16
N GLY A 46 17.91 -4.73 -12.60
CA GLY A 46 19.13 -4.01 -13.00
C GLY A 46 19.40 -2.71 -12.24
N ILE A 47 18.68 -2.46 -11.15
CA ILE A 47 18.94 -1.38 -10.18
C ILE A 47 19.14 -1.95 -8.77
N PRO A 48 19.78 -1.23 -7.83
CA PRO A 48 19.88 -1.65 -6.43
C PRO A 48 18.51 -1.81 -5.76
N PHE A 49 18.40 -2.75 -4.82
CA PHE A 49 17.23 -2.93 -3.97
C PHE A 49 17.64 -2.95 -2.50
N TYR A 50 16.86 -2.27 -1.68
CA TYR A 50 16.97 -2.27 -0.21
C TYR A 50 15.80 -3.06 0.37
N TYR A 51 16.08 -3.85 1.39
CA TYR A 51 15.10 -4.76 1.99
C TYR A 51 14.87 -4.38 3.45
N VAL A 52 13.60 -4.35 3.83
CA VAL A 52 13.10 -4.24 5.21
C VAL A 52 12.71 -5.66 5.64
N LEU A 53 13.03 -6.05 6.87
CA LEU A 53 12.62 -7.34 7.45
C LEU A 53 11.12 -7.30 7.75
N GLY A 54 10.38 -8.35 7.39
CA GLY A 54 8.99 -8.54 7.81
C GLY A 54 8.82 -9.75 8.71
N ASN A 55 7.62 -9.91 9.28
CA ASN A 55 7.37 -10.96 10.25
C ASN A 55 7.44 -12.37 9.65
N HIS A 56 7.25 -12.50 8.33
CA HIS A 56 7.39 -13.76 7.60
C HIS A 56 8.82 -14.05 7.11
N ASP A 57 9.81 -13.25 7.53
CA ASP A 57 11.20 -13.37 7.10
C ASP A 57 12.14 -13.88 8.21
N MET A 58 11.56 -14.38 9.30
CA MET A 58 12.25 -14.72 10.56
C MET A 58 12.38 -16.23 10.78
N ASN A 59 13.37 -16.63 11.57
CA ASN A 59 13.47 -17.98 12.12
C ASN A 59 12.53 -18.15 13.33
N TYR A 60 11.38 -18.78 13.09
CA TYR A 60 10.38 -19.04 14.14
C TYR A 60 10.79 -20.07 15.19
N ASP A 61 11.90 -20.77 15.01
CA ASP A 61 12.44 -21.68 16.01
C ASP A 61 13.40 -20.95 16.98
N SER A 62 13.71 -19.67 16.74
CA SER A 62 14.56 -18.88 17.61
C SER A 62 13.93 -18.71 19.01
N PRO A 63 14.71 -18.88 20.09
CA PRO A 63 14.23 -18.68 21.46
C PRO A 63 14.06 -17.20 21.84
N ASP A 64 14.62 -16.27 21.05
CA ASP A 64 14.64 -14.84 21.35
C ASP A 64 14.73 -13.96 20.09
N ASP A 65 14.51 -12.67 20.29
CA ASP A 65 14.54 -11.64 19.24
C ASP A 65 15.90 -11.51 18.56
N GLU A 66 16.97 -11.53 19.36
CA GLU A 66 18.35 -11.28 18.91
C GLU A 66 18.87 -12.30 17.89
N HIS A 67 18.36 -13.53 17.91
CA HIS A 67 18.75 -14.56 16.94
C HIS A 67 17.67 -14.81 15.87
N SER A 68 16.47 -14.25 16.02
CA SER A 68 15.34 -14.55 15.13
C SER A 68 15.54 -14.13 13.68
N ASP A 69 16.48 -13.23 13.42
CA ASP A 69 16.85 -12.69 12.11
C ASP A 69 18.20 -13.24 11.59
N GLU A 70 18.80 -14.28 12.21
CA GLU A 70 20.16 -14.70 11.85
C GLU A 70 20.32 -15.12 10.36
N THR A 71 19.25 -15.68 9.80
CA THR A 71 19.20 -16.05 8.38
C THR A 71 19.07 -14.81 7.48
N TRP A 72 18.32 -13.79 7.92
CA TRP A 72 18.21 -12.50 7.26
C TRP A 72 19.57 -11.81 7.24
N GLU A 73 20.23 -11.70 8.39
CA GLU A 73 21.54 -11.04 8.51
C GLU A 73 22.59 -11.65 7.60
N ARG A 74 22.60 -12.99 7.50
CA ARG A 74 23.51 -13.72 6.62
C ARG A 74 23.28 -13.40 5.14
N VAL A 75 22.05 -13.13 4.71
CA VAL A 75 21.68 -13.00 3.29
C VAL A 75 21.59 -11.55 2.83
N PHE A 76 20.96 -10.68 3.63
CA PHE A 76 20.68 -9.29 3.31
C PHE A 76 21.63 -8.30 4.02
N GLY A 77 22.28 -8.73 5.11
CA GLY A 77 23.01 -7.83 6.01
C GLY A 77 22.12 -7.34 7.16
N PRO A 78 22.50 -6.24 7.85
CA PRO A 78 21.81 -5.78 9.05
C PRO A 78 20.29 -5.65 8.88
N ASN A 79 19.52 -6.04 9.90
CA ASN A 79 18.06 -5.93 9.93
C ASN A 79 17.55 -4.48 9.96
N TYR A 80 18.35 -3.54 10.49
CA TYR A 80 18.12 -2.09 10.37
C TYR A 80 19.41 -1.36 9.98
N TYR A 81 19.26 -0.32 9.15
CA TYR A 81 20.37 0.48 8.64
C TYR A 81 19.86 1.82 8.08
N ALA A 82 20.80 2.72 7.78
CA ALA A 82 20.48 3.97 7.11
C ALA A 82 21.35 4.18 5.88
N PHE A 83 20.76 4.77 4.85
CA PHE A 83 21.50 5.19 3.67
C PHE A 83 20.98 6.55 3.17
N GLN A 84 21.79 7.22 2.38
CA GLN A 84 21.45 8.52 1.80
C GLN A 84 21.54 8.45 0.29
N TYR A 85 20.56 9.02 -0.40
CA TYR A 85 20.62 9.27 -1.83
C TYR A 85 20.27 10.72 -2.11
N GLY A 86 21.23 11.49 -2.62
CA GLY A 86 21.08 12.94 -2.77
C GLY A 86 20.78 13.62 -1.42
N HIS A 87 19.68 14.35 -1.33
CA HIS A 87 19.23 15.06 -0.11
C HIS A 87 18.13 14.31 0.66
N VAL A 88 18.05 12.99 0.49
CA VAL A 88 17.05 12.13 1.12
C VAL A 88 17.78 11.06 1.94
N HIS A 89 17.47 10.99 3.23
CA HIS A 89 17.97 10.00 4.17
C HIS A 89 16.89 8.96 4.42
N PHE A 90 17.22 7.70 4.16
CA PHE A 90 16.36 6.56 4.38
C PHE A 90 16.85 5.80 5.61
N LEU A 91 15.95 5.57 6.55
CA LEU A 91 16.18 4.70 7.71
C LEU A 91 15.30 3.48 7.51
N VAL A 92 15.94 2.35 7.25
CA VAL A 92 15.32 1.02 7.21
C VAL A 92 15.33 0.48 8.62
N LEU A 93 14.15 0.18 9.14
CA LEU A 93 13.93 -0.21 10.52
C LEU A 93 13.35 -1.61 10.58
N ASP A 94 13.78 -2.38 11.56
CA ASP A 94 13.17 -3.65 11.92
C ASP A 94 12.15 -3.38 13.02
N ASP A 95 10.87 -3.47 12.70
CA ASP A 95 9.80 -3.21 13.66
C ASP A 95 9.05 -4.47 14.10
N VAL A 96 9.67 -5.64 13.92
CA VAL A 96 9.12 -6.94 14.31
C VAL A 96 9.90 -7.50 15.51
N VAL A 97 9.34 -7.34 16.71
CA VAL A 97 9.94 -7.87 17.93
C VAL A 97 9.46 -9.31 18.16
N TRP A 98 10.36 -10.28 18.04
CA TRP A 98 10.08 -11.69 18.28
C TRP A 98 10.13 -12.06 19.76
N GLU A 99 9.08 -12.73 20.22
CA GLU A 99 8.86 -13.14 21.60
C GLU A 99 9.21 -14.61 21.85
N GLY A 100 10.03 -15.23 20.99
CA GLY A 100 10.64 -16.54 21.21
C GLY A 100 9.69 -17.74 21.20
N ALA A 101 10.12 -18.87 20.65
CA ALA A 101 9.43 -20.14 20.91
C ALA A 101 9.69 -20.59 22.35
N ARG A 102 8.64 -20.93 23.12
CA ARG A 102 8.74 -21.38 24.52
C ARG A 102 7.95 -22.65 24.77
N ASP A 103 8.54 -23.61 25.48
CA ASP A 103 7.86 -24.81 25.98
C ASP A 103 7.04 -25.57 24.92
N GLY A 104 7.58 -25.68 23.70
CA GLY A 104 6.91 -26.34 22.58
C GLY A 104 5.77 -25.53 21.94
N GLN A 105 5.54 -24.29 22.37
CA GLN A 105 4.66 -23.34 21.70
C GLN A 105 5.43 -22.59 20.61
N ARG A 106 4.75 -22.32 19.49
CA ARG A 106 5.26 -21.40 18.48
C ARG A 106 5.45 -20.02 19.10
N GLY A 107 6.56 -19.38 18.77
CA GLY A 107 6.79 -18.00 19.17
C GLY A 107 5.78 -17.05 18.53
N ARG A 108 5.82 -15.81 18.99
CA ARG A 108 4.94 -14.73 18.56
C ARG A 108 5.80 -13.52 18.25
N TYR A 109 5.23 -12.54 17.58
CA TYR A 109 5.85 -11.23 17.45
C TYR A 109 4.89 -10.15 17.92
N ARG A 110 5.45 -9.00 18.21
CA ARG A 110 4.73 -7.74 18.38
C ARG A 110 5.42 -6.66 17.57
N ALA A 111 4.71 -5.58 17.28
CA ALA A 111 5.32 -4.41 16.68
C ALA A 111 6.21 -3.66 17.70
N GLY A 112 7.28 -3.02 17.22
CA GLY A 112 8.12 -2.14 18.01
C GLY A 112 9.58 -2.14 17.56
N LEU A 113 10.34 -1.14 17.97
CA LEU A 113 11.75 -0.94 17.68
C LEU A 113 12.66 -1.26 18.88
N GLY A 114 12.15 -1.02 20.09
CA GLY A 114 12.95 -1.03 21.32
C GLY A 114 13.97 0.11 21.42
N GLU A 115 14.62 0.22 22.59
CA GLU A 115 15.49 1.36 22.92
C GLU A 115 16.73 1.47 22.02
N ARG A 116 17.32 0.34 21.62
CA ARG A 116 18.54 0.30 20.80
C ARG A 116 18.32 0.95 19.44
N GLN A 117 17.23 0.63 18.75
CA GLN A 117 16.92 1.20 17.45
C GLN A 117 16.46 2.66 17.55
N ILE A 118 15.73 3.05 18.60
CA ILE A 118 15.40 4.46 18.84
C ILE A 118 16.67 5.30 19.05
N GLU A 119 17.65 4.76 19.77
CA GLU A 119 18.95 5.42 19.96
C GLU A 119 19.78 5.47 18.67
N PHE A 120 19.69 4.44 17.81
CA PHE A 120 20.24 4.49 16.45
C PHE A 120 19.63 5.64 15.63
N ILE A 121 18.30 5.78 15.64
CA ILE A 121 17.60 6.89 14.96
C ILE A 121 18.09 8.25 15.51
N ARG A 122 18.16 8.40 16.84
CA ARG A 122 18.63 9.63 17.49
C ARG A 122 20.04 10.01 17.03
N ASN A 123 20.96 9.06 17.06
CA ASN A 123 22.35 9.28 16.71
C ASN A 123 22.52 9.59 15.22
N TYR A 124 21.78 8.91 14.34
CA TYR A 124 21.81 9.22 12.91
C TYR A 124 21.27 10.62 12.63
N LEU A 125 20.09 10.96 13.16
CA LEU A 125 19.42 12.25 12.93
C LEU A 125 20.17 13.44 13.52
N HIS A 126 21.08 13.23 14.48
CA HIS A 126 21.95 14.30 14.98
C HIS A 126 22.77 14.96 13.86
N TYR A 127 23.17 14.20 12.86
CA TYR A 127 24.02 14.67 11.75
C TYR A 127 23.26 15.04 10.48
N VAL A 128 21.94 14.78 10.42
CA VAL A 128 21.14 15.06 9.23
C VAL A 128 20.80 16.56 9.14
N PRO A 129 21.12 17.24 8.03
CA PRO A 129 20.70 18.63 7.81
C PRO A 129 19.18 18.75 7.88
N ARG A 130 18.68 19.72 8.67
CA ARG A 130 17.25 19.86 8.96
C ARG A 130 16.37 20.03 7.73
N GLN A 131 16.90 20.57 6.64
CA GLN A 131 16.19 20.78 5.38
C GLN A 131 16.10 19.53 4.49
N HIS A 132 16.86 18.47 4.77
CA HIS A 132 16.80 17.22 4.02
C HIS A 132 15.53 16.43 4.33
N TRP A 133 15.20 15.48 3.45
CA TRP A 133 14.16 14.50 3.73
C TRP A 133 14.67 13.42 4.68
N VAL A 134 13.82 13.03 5.63
CA VAL A 134 13.97 11.82 6.44
C VAL A 134 12.81 10.88 6.12
N VAL A 135 13.13 9.71 5.57
CA VAL A 135 12.16 8.69 5.16
C VAL A 135 12.38 7.46 6.03
N LEU A 136 11.35 7.02 6.76
CA LEU A 136 11.38 5.75 7.47
C LEU A 136 10.76 4.65 6.60
N CYS A 137 11.37 3.47 6.58
CA CYS A 137 10.85 2.28 5.93
C CYS A 137 10.81 1.16 6.95
N MET A 138 9.62 0.64 7.23
CA MET A 138 9.34 -0.41 8.20
C MET A 138 8.34 -1.42 7.61
N HIS A 139 8.11 -2.55 8.28
CA HIS A 139 7.15 -3.53 7.79
C HIS A 139 5.77 -3.28 8.38
N ILE A 140 5.67 -3.20 9.71
CA ILE A 140 4.40 -3.01 10.42
C ILE A 140 4.04 -1.51 10.44
N PRO A 141 2.76 -1.13 10.29
CA PRO A 141 2.39 0.27 10.35
C PRO A 141 2.66 0.89 11.72
N MET A 142 3.08 2.16 11.72
CA MET A 142 3.38 2.88 12.97
C MET A 142 2.18 2.93 13.93
N TRP A 143 0.95 2.85 13.44
CA TRP A 143 -0.22 2.85 14.32
C TRP A 143 -0.42 1.56 15.13
N GLU A 144 0.36 0.51 14.86
CA GLU A 144 0.38 -0.73 15.64
C GLU A 144 1.54 -0.77 16.64
N TRP A 145 2.47 0.19 16.56
CA TRP A 145 3.58 0.30 17.49
C TRP A 145 3.11 0.70 18.89
N PRO A 146 3.86 0.34 19.95
CA PRO A 146 3.67 0.90 21.28
C PRO A 146 3.68 2.43 21.24
N GLU A 147 2.76 3.07 21.97
CA GLU A 147 2.57 4.53 21.89
C GLU A 147 3.83 5.30 22.30
N GLU A 148 4.52 4.81 23.33
CA GLU A 148 5.76 5.38 23.86
C GLU A 148 6.89 5.36 22.82
N GLU A 149 7.06 4.25 22.09
CA GLU A 149 8.08 4.12 21.07
C GLU A 149 7.77 5.01 19.85
N ARG A 150 6.51 5.02 19.40
CA ARG A 150 6.05 5.91 18.34
C ARG A 150 6.24 7.39 18.69
N ARG A 151 5.94 7.78 19.93
CA ARG A 151 6.15 9.15 20.42
C ARG A 151 7.62 9.52 20.44
N ALA A 152 8.49 8.65 20.93
CA ALA A 152 9.93 8.89 20.93
C ALA A 152 10.46 9.15 19.50
N VAL A 153 10.03 8.36 18.52
CA VAL A 153 10.39 8.58 17.11
C VAL A 153 9.79 9.88 16.57
N PHE A 154 8.54 10.20 16.90
CA PHE A 154 7.91 11.47 16.50
C PHE A 154 8.66 12.69 17.04
N GLU A 155 9.13 12.67 18.28
CA GLU A 155 9.94 13.74 18.87
C GLU A 155 11.28 13.92 18.14
N LEU A 156 11.92 12.82 17.73
CA LEU A 156 13.16 12.84 16.95
C LEU A 156 12.95 13.43 15.54
N LEU A 157 11.80 13.16 14.93
CA LEU A 157 11.44 13.62 13.59
C LEU A 157 10.85 15.04 13.54
N ALA A 158 10.21 15.51 14.61
CA ALA A 158 9.50 16.80 14.64
C ALA A 158 10.34 18.02 14.21
N PRO A 159 11.66 18.09 14.46
CA PRO A 159 12.50 19.20 13.97
C PRO A 159 12.71 19.22 12.45
N PHE A 160 12.41 18.13 11.75
CA PHE A 160 12.54 18.03 10.29
C PHE A 160 11.19 18.39 9.63
N PRO A 161 11.15 19.38 8.72
CA PRO A 161 9.93 19.75 8.01
C PRO A 161 9.55 18.74 6.92
N ASN A 162 10.49 17.90 6.50
CA ASN A 162 10.39 17.00 5.37
C ASN A 162 10.53 15.55 5.87
N THR A 163 9.43 14.98 6.35
CA THR A 163 9.41 13.60 6.88
C THR A 163 8.31 12.77 6.21
N LEU A 164 8.60 11.49 6.02
CA LEU A 164 7.70 10.52 5.41
C LEU A 164 7.99 9.14 6.01
N SER A 165 6.99 8.27 6.11
CA SER A 165 7.21 6.88 6.49
C SER A 165 6.39 5.93 5.62
N PHE A 166 6.92 4.72 5.42
CA PHE A 166 6.31 3.67 4.63
C PHE A 166 6.26 2.35 5.41
N SER A 167 5.10 1.69 5.38
CA SER A 167 4.88 0.34 5.90
C SER A 167 4.20 -0.56 4.86
N ALA A 168 4.05 -1.84 5.18
CA ALA A 168 3.25 -2.81 4.44
C ALA A 168 2.41 -3.67 5.41
N HIS A 169 2.65 -4.98 5.50
CA HIS A 169 2.04 -5.90 6.49
C HIS A 169 0.52 -6.15 6.39
N THR A 170 -0.30 -5.15 6.11
CA THR A 170 -1.75 -5.24 6.33
C THR A 170 -2.56 -5.82 5.16
N HIS A 171 -1.94 -5.96 3.99
CA HIS A 171 -2.60 -6.40 2.75
C HIS A 171 -3.84 -5.56 2.36
N TYR A 172 -3.76 -4.25 2.62
CA TYR A 172 -4.59 -3.20 2.04
C TYR A 172 -3.76 -1.92 1.91
N GLN A 173 -4.11 -1.02 1.00
CA GLN A 173 -3.40 0.26 0.87
C GLN A 173 -4.13 1.36 1.62
N THR A 174 -3.40 2.15 2.41
CA THR A 174 -3.97 3.34 3.07
C THR A 174 -2.91 4.38 3.40
N GLN A 175 -3.37 5.57 3.78
CA GLN A 175 -2.55 6.69 4.21
C GLN A 175 -3.05 7.19 5.56
N ARG A 176 -2.14 7.50 6.47
CA ARG A 176 -2.45 8.17 7.73
C ARG A 176 -1.63 9.44 7.87
N PHE A 177 -2.29 10.52 8.26
CA PHE A 177 -1.65 11.79 8.58
C PHE A 177 -1.63 11.96 10.09
N PHE A 178 -0.49 11.65 10.71
CA PHE A 178 -0.33 11.79 12.15
C PHE A 178 -0.27 13.26 12.55
N GLY A 179 -1.16 13.68 13.44
CA GLY A 179 -1.27 15.04 13.98
C GLY A 179 -1.06 15.11 15.50
N ALA A 180 -1.34 16.27 16.08
CA ALA A 180 -1.17 16.50 17.52
C ALA A 180 -1.93 15.48 18.39
N ALA A 181 -3.12 15.05 17.96
CA ALA A 181 -3.92 14.03 18.63
C ALA A 181 -3.21 12.66 18.69
N ASP A 182 -2.31 12.38 17.74
CA ASP A 182 -1.52 11.16 17.69
C ASP A 182 -0.18 11.31 18.43
N GLY A 183 0.10 12.45 19.06
CA GLY A 183 1.39 12.74 19.69
C GLY A 183 2.45 13.32 18.74
N TRP A 184 2.08 13.66 17.49
CA TRP A 184 2.98 14.32 16.55
C TRP A 184 3.09 15.83 16.83
N GLN A 185 4.33 16.34 16.93
CA GLN A 185 4.61 17.75 17.27
C GLN A 185 5.24 18.56 16.12
N GLY A 186 5.32 17.99 14.91
CA GLY A 186 5.86 18.69 13.75
C GLY A 186 4.90 19.73 13.16
N ARG A 187 5.43 20.61 12.31
CA ARG A 187 4.70 21.77 11.74
C ARG A 187 3.52 21.40 10.83
N GLN A 188 3.62 20.25 10.16
CA GLN A 188 2.60 19.70 9.27
C GLN A 188 2.38 18.24 9.67
N PRO A 189 1.19 17.66 9.46
CA PRO A 189 0.95 16.26 9.77
C PRO A 189 1.99 15.34 9.10
N HIS A 190 2.54 14.38 9.85
CA HIS A 190 3.47 13.39 9.30
C HIS A 190 2.69 12.37 8.46
N LEU A 191 3.04 12.24 7.19
CA LEU A 191 2.44 11.23 6.32
C LEU A 191 3.11 9.88 6.56
N HIS A 192 2.30 8.90 6.93
CA HIS A 192 2.64 7.49 6.93
C HIS A 192 1.82 6.77 5.84
N TRP A 193 2.50 6.13 4.90
CA TRP A 193 1.89 5.43 3.78
C TRP A 193 2.03 3.92 3.97
N ASN A 194 0.89 3.25 4.13
CA ASN A 194 0.85 1.80 4.11
C ASN A 194 0.66 1.32 2.68
N ALA A 195 1.74 0.78 2.11
CA ALA A 195 1.86 0.49 0.70
C ALA A 195 0.99 -0.70 0.29
N VAL A 196 0.61 -0.69 -0.99
CA VAL A 196 0.17 -1.90 -1.68
C VAL A 196 1.22 -3.02 -1.54
N THR A 197 0.76 -4.26 -1.43
CA THR A 197 1.63 -5.43 -1.41
C THR A 197 1.81 -6.00 -2.82
N VAL A 198 3.05 -6.36 -3.17
CA VAL A 198 3.38 -7.01 -4.45
C VAL A 198 2.66 -8.34 -4.59
N CYS A 199 2.56 -9.09 -3.49
CA CYS A 199 1.86 -10.36 -3.45
C CYS A 199 0.35 -10.21 -3.30
N GLY A 200 -0.19 -8.99 -3.30
CA GLY A 200 -1.62 -8.76 -3.04
C GLY A 200 -2.04 -9.45 -1.74
N SER A 201 -3.13 -10.19 -1.75
CA SER A 201 -3.52 -11.11 -0.67
C SER A 201 -2.72 -12.44 -0.74
N TRP A 202 -1.41 -12.42 -0.50
CA TRP A 202 -0.54 -13.61 -0.42
C TRP A 202 -0.57 -14.56 -1.63
N TRP A 203 -0.72 -14.06 -2.85
CA TRP A 203 -0.91 -14.90 -4.05
C TRP A 203 -2.06 -15.91 -3.90
N THR A 204 -3.16 -15.48 -3.26
CA THR A 204 -4.41 -16.25 -3.18
C THR A 204 -5.43 -15.75 -4.20
N GLY A 205 -6.55 -16.46 -4.32
CA GLY A 205 -7.59 -16.22 -5.31
C GLY A 205 -7.54 -17.18 -6.49
N ALA A 206 -8.55 -17.03 -7.36
CA ALA A 206 -8.63 -17.78 -8.59
C ALA A 206 -7.50 -17.39 -9.56
N PRO A 207 -6.79 -18.37 -10.16
CA PRO A 207 -5.79 -18.09 -11.17
C PRO A 207 -6.45 -17.51 -12.42
N ASP A 208 -5.77 -16.53 -13.01
CA ASP A 208 -6.08 -16.02 -14.34
C ASP A 208 -5.66 -17.03 -15.43
N PRO A 209 -5.91 -16.76 -16.73
CA PRO A 209 -5.51 -17.66 -17.81
C PRO A 209 -4.00 -17.92 -17.94
N THR A 210 -3.14 -17.14 -17.27
CA THR A 210 -1.69 -17.37 -17.20
C THR A 210 -1.25 -18.13 -15.95
N GLY A 211 -2.21 -18.54 -15.11
CA GLY A 211 -1.97 -19.29 -13.88
C GLY A 211 -1.62 -18.41 -12.67
N ILE A 212 -1.72 -17.08 -12.78
CA ILE A 212 -1.39 -16.16 -11.70
C ILE A 212 -2.67 -15.86 -10.91
N PRO A 213 -2.72 -16.12 -9.59
CA PRO A 213 -3.86 -15.74 -8.76
C PRO A 213 -4.16 -14.25 -8.88
N HIS A 214 -5.43 -13.85 -9.02
CA HIS A 214 -5.78 -12.43 -9.16
C HIS A 214 -5.35 -11.59 -7.95
N THR A 215 -5.24 -12.22 -6.78
CA THR A 215 -4.61 -11.71 -5.54
C THR A 215 -5.01 -10.30 -5.08
N THR A 216 -6.14 -9.76 -5.51
CA THR A 216 -6.71 -8.50 -5.02
C THR A 216 -6.65 -8.39 -3.48
N MET A 217 -6.23 -7.22 -2.99
CA MET A 217 -6.19 -6.89 -1.57
C MET A 217 -7.60 -6.70 -1.00
N ARG A 218 -7.72 -6.75 0.33
CA ARG A 218 -9.02 -6.77 1.04
C ARG A 218 -9.84 -5.49 0.87
N ASP A 219 -9.17 -4.40 0.51
CA ASP A 219 -9.74 -3.09 0.18
C ASP A 219 -10.20 -2.99 -1.29
N GLY A 220 -10.09 -4.06 -2.08
CA GLY A 220 -10.41 -4.06 -3.51
C GLY A 220 -9.30 -3.51 -4.41
N THR A 221 -8.16 -3.10 -3.84
CA THR A 221 -7.00 -2.63 -4.60
C THR A 221 -6.28 -3.81 -5.26
N PRO A 222 -5.96 -3.76 -6.56
CA PRO A 222 -5.08 -4.74 -7.19
C PRO A 222 -3.69 -4.78 -6.51
N ASN A 223 -2.95 -5.87 -6.68
CA ASN A 223 -1.55 -5.88 -6.26
C ASN A 223 -0.71 -4.97 -7.18
N GLY A 224 0.43 -4.54 -6.67
CA GLY A 224 1.23 -3.54 -7.36
C GLY A 224 2.40 -3.02 -6.54
N TYR A 225 2.85 -1.83 -6.92
CA TYR A 225 3.97 -1.14 -6.29
C TYR A 225 3.80 0.38 -6.40
N LEU A 226 4.70 1.13 -5.77
CA LEU A 226 4.69 2.59 -5.74
C LEU A 226 5.91 3.16 -6.47
N TRP A 227 5.68 4.19 -7.28
CA TRP A 227 6.72 5.08 -7.76
C TRP A 227 6.84 6.27 -6.82
N VAL A 228 8.00 6.46 -6.22
CA VAL A 228 8.28 7.58 -5.30
C VAL A 228 9.36 8.46 -5.91
N SER A 229 9.09 9.75 -6.00
CA SER A 229 10.03 10.75 -6.54
C SER A 229 10.19 11.90 -5.57
N PHE A 230 11.43 12.38 -5.43
CA PHE A 230 11.79 13.52 -4.59
C PHE A 230 12.42 14.60 -5.48
N ASP A 231 11.96 15.85 -5.30
CA ASP A 231 12.55 17.04 -5.90
C ASP A 231 12.65 18.13 -4.83
N ARG A 232 13.87 18.35 -4.32
CA ARG A 232 14.15 19.26 -3.20
C ARG A 232 13.24 18.96 -2.00
N ALA A 233 12.34 19.88 -1.64
CA ALA A 233 11.39 19.74 -0.54
C ALA A 233 10.01 19.24 -1.00
N LYS A 234 9.89 18.73 -2.23
CA LYS A 234 8.66 18.12 -2.76
C LYS A 234 8.89 16.64 -2.94
N PHE A 235 7.81 15.87 -2.78
CA PHE A 235 7.78 14.46 -3.14
C PHE A 235 6.45 14.16 -3.83
N ARG A 236 6.42 13.05 -4.54
CA ARG A 236 5.24 12.57 -5.25
C ARG A 236 5.25 11.05 -5.27
N ILE A 237 4.09 10.47 -4.99
CA ILE A 237 3.86 9.03 -4.99
C ILE A 237 2.81 8.72 -6.07
N ARG A 238 3.05 7.69 -6.87
CA ARG A 238 2.06 7.14 -7.80
C ARG A 238 1.98 5.63 -7.64
N TYR A 239 0.77 5.13 -7.44
CA TYR A 239 0.49 3.70 -7.43
C TYR A 239 0.53 3.12 -8.86
N GLN A 240 1.04 1.91 -8.99
CA GLN A 240 1.07 1.14 -10.23
C GLN A 240 0.50 -0.25 -9.97
N ALA A 241 -0.69 -0.52 -10.50
CA ALA A 241 -1.25 -1.86 -10.53
C ALA A 241 -0.43 -2.75 -11.47
N SER A 242 -0.05 -3.93 -11.01
CA SER A 242 0.73 -4.89 -11.80
C SER A 242 -0.01 -5.27 -13.07
N ARG A 243 0.69 -5.30 -14.22
CA ARG A 243 0.12 -5.68 -15.53
C ARG A 243 -1.07 -4.82 -15.98
N ARG A 244 -1.15 -3.57 -15.48
CA ARG A 244 -2.17 -2.59 -15.86
C ARG A 244 -1.53 -1.28 -16.32
N PRO A 245 -2.23 -0.49 -17.17
CA PRO A 245 -1.79 0.86 -17.51
C PRO A 245 -1.59 1.75 -16.28
N ALA A 246 -0.67 2.71 -16.36
CA ALA A 246 -0.33 3.62 -15.27
C ALA A 246 -1.51 4.52 -14.82
N ASP A 247 -2.51 4.72 -15.68
CA ASP A 247 -3.71 5.51 -15.41
C ASP A 247 -4.87 4.68 -14.82
N TYR A 248 -4.71 3.36 -14.66
CA TYR A 248 -5.66 2.53 -13.92
C TYR A 248 -5.51 2.74 -12.40
N GLN A 249 -6.19 3.78 -11.90
CA GLN A 249 -6.10 4.23 -10.51
C GLN A 249 -7.40 4.07 -9.71
N MET A 250 -8.48 3.61 -10.36
CA MET A 250 -9.76 3.46 -9.70
C MET A 250 -10.63 2.37 -10.34
N ASN A 251 -11.64 1.93 -9.60
CA ASN A 251 -12.79 1.19 -10.12
C ASN A 251 -14.07 2.02 -9.93
N ILE A 252 -14.91 2.07 -10.96
CA ILE A 252 -16.21 2.74 -10.93
C ILE A 252 -17.32 1.68 -10.86
N TYR A 253 -18.18 1.79 -9.85
CA TYR A 253 -19.32 0.90 -9.63
C TYR A 253 -20.62 1.64 -9.89
N LEU A 254 -21.36 1.15 -10.88
CA LEU A 254 -22.66 1.66 -11.30
C LEU A 254 -23.40 0.52 -12.04
N PRO A 255 -24.73 0.36 -11.90
CA PRO A 255 -25.48 -0.60 -12.70
C PRO A 255 -25.39 -0.32 -14.20
N ASP A 256 -25.36 -1.37 -15.03
CA ASP A 256 -25.23 -1.22 -16.49
C ASP A 256 -26.51 -0.67 -17.14
N ALA A 257 -27.67 -0.92 -16.54
CA ALA A 257 -28.98 -0.42 -16.98
C ALA A 257 -29.77 0.15 -15.79
N ILE A 258 -30.30 1.35 -15.94
CA ILE A 258 -30.94 2.12 -14.87
C ILE A 258 -32.28 2.67 -15.37
N PRO A 259 -33.41 2.33 -14.75
CA PRO A 259 -34.69 2.95 -15.08
C PRO A 259 -34.63 4.45 -14.86
N GLN A 260 -35.18 5.25 -15.78
CA GLN A 260 -35.14 6.71 -15.69
C GLN A 260 -35.70 7.24 -14.35
N ALA A 261 -36.71 6.57 -13.79
CA ALA A 261 -37.31 6.91 -12.50
C ALA A 261 -36.38 6.69 -11.28
N GLN A 262 -35.34 5.86 -11.41
CA GLN A 262 -34.41 5.51 -10.32
C GLN A 262 -33.09 6.29 -10.38
N LEU A 263 -32.90 7.17 -11.38
CA LEU A 263 -31.65 7.92 -11.58
C LEU A 263 -31.23 8.70 -10.33
N ALA A 264 -32.16 9.46 -9.75
CA ALA A 264 -31.89 10.32 -8.59
C ALA A 264 -31.54 9.54 -7.31
N GLU A 265 -31.86 8.24 -7.26
CA GLU A 265 -31.59 7.34 -6.14
C GLU A 265 -30.37 6.45 -6.40
N THR A 266 -29.94 6.34 -7.66
CA THR A 266 -28.85 5.46 -8.05
C THR A 266 -27.51 6.05 -7.62
N GLU A 267 -26.85 5.32 -6.74
CA GLU A 267 -25.52 5.63 -6.25
C GLU A 267 -24.44 5.17 -7.23
N VAL A 268 -23.48 6.07 -7.48
CA VAL A 268 -22.18 5.76 -8.06
C VAL A 268 -21.20 5.60 -6.90
N LEU A 269 -20.47 4.49 -6.87
CA LEU A 269 -19.31 4.33 -6.00
C LEU A 269 -18.02 4.30 -6.80
N VAL A 270 -16.96 4.83 -6.23
CA VAL A 270 -15.63 4.85 -6.81
C VAL A 270 -14.62 4.42 -5.75
N ASN A 271 -13.91 3.33 -6.00
CA ASN A 271 -12.72 2.94 -5.24
C ASN A 271 -11.51 3.59 -5.91
N VAL A 272 -10.87 4.56 -5.25
CA VAL A 272 -9.61 5.17 -5.74
C VAL A 272 -8.46 4.57 -4.95
N PHE A 273 -7.75 3.62 -5.55
CA PHE A 273 -6.82 2.71 -4.86
C PHE A 273 -5.79 3.39 -3.95
N ALA A 274 -5.27 4.55 -4.37
CA ALA A 274 -4.28 5.34 -3.65
C ALA A 274 -4.86 6.67 -3.10
N GLY A 275 -6.18 6.75 -2.93
CA GLY A 275 -6.86 7.93 -2.43
C GLY A 275 -6.73 8.11 -0.92
N SER A 276 -6.84 9.35 -0.45
CA SER A 276 -6.90 9.70 0.99
C SER A 276 -7.93 10.79 1.27
N GLU A 277 -8.03 11.18 2.55
CA GLU A 277 -8.80 12.35 2.99
C GLU A 277 -8.42 13.66 2.26
N ARG A 278 -7.24 13.71 1.60
CA ARG A 278 -6.79 14.85 0.80
C ARG A 278 -7.10 14.73 -0.69
N SER A 279 -7.71 13.63 -1.12
CA SER A 279 -8.14 13.43 -2.50
C SER A 279 -9.47 14.15 -2.79
N VAL A 280 -9.57 14.69 -4.00
CA VAL A 280 -10.81 15.22 -4.57
C VAL A 280 -11.29 14.28 -5.65
N VAL A 281 -12.48 13.70 -5.47
CA VAL A 281 -13.10 12.82 -6.47
C VAL A 281 -14.37 13.47 -6.99
N GLU A 282 -14.52 13.50 -8.30
CA GLU A 282 -15.63 14.14 -9.00
C GLU A 282 -16.12 13.22 -10.11
N MET A 283 -17.41 13.31 -10.43
CA MET A 283 -18.00 12.61 -11.56
C MET A 283 -18.74 13.58 -12.48
N ARG A 284 -18.93 13.18 -13.73
CA ARG A 284 -19.71 13.92 -14.72
C ARG A 284 -20.33 12.95 -15.71
N VAL A 285 -21.58 13.20 -16.11
CA VAL A 285 -22.24 12.44 -17.18
C VAL A 285 -22.14 13.22 -18.50
N GLY A 286 -21.68 12.55 -19.56
CA GLY A 286 -21.44 13.15 -20.87
C GLY A 286 -20.25 14.12 -20.89
N GLU A 287 -19.96 14.67 -22.07
CA GLU A 287 -18.83 15.58 -22.26
C GLU A 287 -19.07 17.00 -21.76
N GLN A 288 -20.35 17.41 -21.73
CA GLN A 288 -20.78 18.77 -21.39
C GLN A 288 -21.49 18.87 -20.03
N GLY A 289 -21.53 17.79 -19.25
CA GLY A 289 -22.12 17.84 -17.91
C GLY A 289 -21.31 18.71 -16.94
N GLU A 290 -21.92 19.02 -15.80
CA GLU A 290 -21.22 19.63 -14.67
C GLU A 290 -20.46 18.56 -13.86
N TRP A 291 -19.32 18.94 -13.28
CA TRP A 291 -18.60 18.09 -12.35
C TRP A 291 -19.30 18.09 -10.98
N ILE A 292 -19.65 16.89 -10.50
CA ILE A 292 -20.31 16.65 -9.23
C ILE A 292 -19.28 16.05 -8.28
N ARG A 293 -19.00 16.73 -7.17
CA ARG A 293 -18.08 16.25 -6.15
C ARG A 293 -18.66 15.04 -5.40
N LEU A 294 -17.92 13.94 -5.38
CA LEU A 294 -18.25 12.76 -4.59
C LEU A 294 -17.78 12.93 -3.14
N GLN A 295 -18.46 12.27 -2.22
CA GLN A 295 -18.15 12.31 -0.79
C GLN A 295 -17.47 11.01 -0.34
N PRO A 296 -16.52 11.04 0.60
CA PRO A 296 -15.96 9.83 1.18
C PRO A 296 -17.05 8.94 1.77
N VAL A 297 -16.92 7.63 1.59
CA VAL A 297 -17.86 6.63 2.08
C VAL A 297 -17.15 5.77 3.11
N GLN A 298 -17.61 5.84 4.36
CA GLN A 298 -17.01 5.10 5.48
C GLN A 298 -17.75 3.79 5.76
N GLY A 299 -17.03 2.80 6.28
CA GLY A 299 -17.61 1.55 6.79
C GLY A 299 -18.13 0.56 5.73
N ARG A 300 -18.04 0.90 4.43
CA ARG A 300 -18.47 0.01 3.34
C ARG A 300 -17.29 -0.75 2.76
N VAL A 301 -17.58 -1.95 2.29
CA VAL A 301 -16.62 -2.83 1.61
C VAL A 301 -16.54 -2.46 0.13
N ASP A 302 -15.45 -2.84 -0.53
CA ASP A 302 -15.36 -2.73 -1.99
C ASP A 302 -16.40 -3.65 -2.68
N PRO A 303 -17.25 -3.12 -3.58
CA PRO A 303 -18.29 -3.90 -4.23
C PRO A 303 -17.78 -5.10 -5.05
N ALA A 304 -16.69 -4.97 -5.80
CA ALA A 304 -16.17 -6.07 -6.61
C ALA A 304 -15.54 -7.15 -5.73
N TYR A 305 -14.81 -6.77 -4.68
CA TYR A 305 -14.24 -7.71 -3.73
C TYR A 305 -15.34 -8.47 -2.95
N ALA A 306 -16.40 -7.78 -2.54
CA ALA A 306 -17.54 -8.40 -1.88
C ALA A 306 -18.25 -9.42 -2.79
N GLU A 307 -18.48 -9.06 -4.05
CA GLU A 307 -19.06 -9.98 -5.04
C GLU A 307 -18.14 -11.18 -5.29
N LEU A 308 -16.84 -10.96 -5.41
CA LEU A 308 -15.86 -12.04 -5.57
C LEU A 308 -15.90 -13.02 -4.38
N LYS A 309 -15.99 -12.52 -3.14
CA LYS A 309 -16.13 -13.38 -1.95
C LYS A 309 -17.46 -14.13 -1.92
N ARG A 310 -18.54 -13.52 -2.40
CA ARG A 310 -19.84 -14.19 -2.57
C ARG A 310 -19.72 -15.36 -3.56
N LEU A 311 -19.14 -15.11 -4.74
CA LEU A 311 -18.92 -16.11 -5.79
C LEU A 311 -17.99 -17.24 -5.35
N GLU A 312 -16.92 -16.93 -4.62
CA GLU A 312 -16.00 -17.94 -4.08
C GLU A 312 -16.70 -18.91 -3.11
N THR A 313 -17.63 -18.37 -2.31
CA THR A 313 -18.43 -19.17 -1.37
C THR A 313 -19.48 -20.01 -2.09
N GLU A 314 -20.15 -19.45 -3.11
CA GLU A 314 -21.21 -20.13 -3.87
C GLU A 314 -20.66 -21.23 -4.77
N TYR A 315 -19.56 -20.96 -5.48
CA TYR A 315 -19.08 -21.80 -6.59
C TYR A 315 -17.80 -22.58 -6.32
N LYS A 316 -17.14 -22.40 -5.16
CA LYS A 316 -15.83 -23.00 -4.84
C LYS A 316 -14.82 -22.79 -5.98
N LEU A 317 -14.45 -21.53 -6.19
CA LEU A 317 -13.49 -21.16 -7.23
C LEU A 317 -12.14 -21.87 -7.02
N PRO A 318 -11.38 -22.15 -8.11
CA PRO A 318 -10.05 -22.74 -8.00
C PRO A 318 -9.09 -21.81 -7.23
N GLY A 319 -7.99 -22.38 -6.72
CA GLY A 319 -6.98 -21.63 -5.97
C GLY A 319 -7.24 -21.61 -4.46
N ARG A 320 -6.41 -20.86 -3.73
CA ARG A 320 -6.59 -20.66 -2.28
C ARG A 320 -7.58 -19.54 -2.05
N ALA A 321 -8.42 -19.67 -1.04
CA ALA A 321 -9.45 -18.68 -0.77
C ALA A 321 -8.85 -17.29 -0.46
N LEU A 322 -9.48 -16.24 -0.99
CA LEU A 322 -9.15 -14.87 -0.60
C LEU A 322 -9.42 -14.63 0.90
N PRO A 323 -8.72 -13.68 1.55
CA PRO A 323 -9.06 -13.25 2.90
C PRO A 323 -10.46 -12.62 2.98
N GLY A 324 -11.00 -12.54 4.20
CA GLY A 324 -12.29 -11.92 4.46
C GLY A 324 -12.35 -10.44 4.06
N VAL A 325 -13.55 -9.97 3.73
CA VAL A 325 -13.81 -8.56 3.40
C VAL A 325 -13.42 -7.63 4.55
N MET A 326 -13.17 -6.36 4.23
CA MET A 326 -13.02 -5.29 5.21
C MET A 326 -13.62 -3.97 4.70
N PRO A 327 -13.94 -3.02 5.58
CA PRO A 327 -14.22 -1.66 5.15
C PRO A 327 -13.08 -1.10 4.31
N CYS A 328 -13.39 -0.61 3.12
CA CYS A 328 -12.44 0.00 2.21
C CYS A 328 -12.14 1.44 2.65
N PRO A 329 -10.87 1.84 2.83
CA PRO A 329 -10.52 3.18 3.34
C PRO A 329 -10.60 4.29 2.28
N HIS A 330 -10.79 3.94 1.00
CA HIS A 330 -10.69 4.86 -0.14
C HIS A 330 -11.87 4.69 -1.11
N LEU A 331 -13.08 4.71 -0.55
CA LEU A 331 -14.34 4.78 -1.30
C LEU A 331 -14.91 6.20 -1.32
N TRP A 332 -15.44 6.60 -2.48
CA TRP A 332 -16.23 7.81 -2.68
C TRP A 332 -17.59 7.46 -3.30
N GLY A 333 -18.61 8.25 -2.96
CA GLY A 333 -19.98 8.04 -3.39
C GLY A 333 -20.70 9.33 -3.75
N GLY A 334 -21.64 9.22 -4.67
CA GLY A 334 -22.55 10.28 -5.09
C GLY A 334 -23.71 9.71 -5.89
N ARG A 335 -24.68 10.54 -6.26
CA ARG A 335 -25.88 10.10 -6.99
C ARG A 335 -25.93 10.67 -8.40
N LEU A 336 -26.46 9.89 -9.34
CA LEU A 336 -26.61 10.34 -10.72
C LEU A 336 -27.56 11.56 -10.84
N PRO A 337 -27.38 12.40 -11.88
CA PRO A 337 -28.37 13.41 -12.23
C PRO A 337 -29.74 12.79 -12.54
N ALA A 338 -30.81 13.39 -12.04
CA ALA A 338 -32.17 12.84 -12.13
C ALA A 338 -32.76 12.83 -13.56
N ASN A 339 -32.30 13.73 -14.45
CA ASN A 339 -32.98 14.05 -15.70
C ASN A 339 -32.19 13.60 -16.94
N LEU A 340 -31.52 12.45 -16.86
CA LEU A 340 -30.82 11.90 -18.03
C LEU A 340 -31.85 11.32 -19.02
N PRO A 341 -31.76 11.62 -20.33
CA PRO A 341 -32.63 11.02 -21.34
C PRO A 341 -32.36 9.52 -21.47
N ARG A 342 -33.33 8.76 -21.98
CA ARG A 342 -33.13 7.35 -22.32
C ARG A 342 -32.01 7.19 -23.36
N GLY A 343 -31.23 6.12 -23.23
CA GLY A 343 -30.11 5.81 -24.13
C GLY A 343 -28.82 5.49 -23.40
N THR A 344 -27.73 5.38 -24.16
CA THR A 344 -26.40 5.08 -23.62
C THR A 344 -25.68 6.37 -23.22
N HIS A 345 -25.12 6.38 -22.02
CA HIS A 345 -24.38 7.50 -21.44
C HIS A 345 -22.97 7.06 -21.05
N THR A 346 -22.06 8.04 -21.02
CA THR A 346 -20.73 7.86 -20.44
C THR A 346 -20.67 8.63 -19.12
N LEU A 347 -20.35 7.92 -18.05
CA LEU A 347 -19.94 8.50 -16.78
C LEU A 347 -18.43 8.68 -16.80
N TYR A 348 -17.95 9.90 -16.64
CA TYR A 348 -16.55 10.22 -16.38
C TYR A 348 -16.34 10.40 -14.88
N VAL A 349 -15.24 9.86 -14.37
CA VAL A 349 -14.80 10.09 -12.99
C VAL A 349 -13.38 10.62 -13.03
N ARG A 350 -13.11 11.66 -12.23
CA ARG A 350 -11.79 12.26 -12.08
C ARG A 350 -11.41 12.25 -10.61
N THR A 351 -10.19 11.84 -10.30
CA THR A 351 -9.58 12.04 -8.99
C THR A 351 -8.38 12.97 -9.10
N THR A 352 -8.19 13.85 -8.12
CA THR A 352 -6.98 14.65 -7.93
C THR A 352 -6.43 14.38 -6.54
N ASP A 353 -5.17 13.95 -6.45
CA ASP A 353 -4.52 13.61 -5.18
C ASP A 353 -3.85 14.80 -4.48
N MET A 354 -3.25 14.55 -3.31
CA MET A 354 -2.54 15.57 -2.52
C MET A 354 -1.29 16.15 -3.21
N PHE A 355 -0.82 15.51 -4.28
CA PHE A 355 0.33 15.94 -5.08
C PHE A 355 -0.11 16.74 -6.33
N GLY A 356 -1.42 16.90 -6.54
CA GLY A 356 -2.00 17.53 -7.73
C GLY A 356 -1.96 16.64 -8.97
N GLN A 357 -1.71 15.33 -8.84
CA GLN A 357 -1.84 14.41 -9.96
C GLN A 357 -3.33 14.14 -10.20
N THR A 358 -3.71 14.08 -11.48
CA THR A 358 -5.10 13.85 -11.88
C THR A 358 -5.19 12.59 -12.71
N PHE A 359 -6.15 11.73 -12.38
CA PHE A 359 -6.48 10.53 -13.15
C PHE A 359 -7.96 10.54 -13.51
N VAL A 360 -8.27 10.09 -14.73
CA VAL A 360 -9.63 10.08 -15.28
C VAL A 360 -9.96 8.69 -15.79
N ASP A 361 -11.07 8.14 -15.33
CA ASP A 361 -11.65 6.91 -15.84
C ASP A 361 -13.09 7.13 -16.31
N ARG A 362 -13.65 6.15 -17.04
CA ARG A 362 -14.97 6.24 -17.64
C ARG A 362 -15.71 4.91 -17.63
N ARG A 363 -17.02 4.96 -17.42
CA ARG A 363 -17.92 3.80 -17.48
C ARG A 363 -19.14 4.11 -18.34
N LEU A 364 -19.53 3.15 -19.18
CA LEU A 364 -20.78 3.22 -19.94
C LEU A 364 -21.94 2.68 -19.11
N PHE A 365 -23.13 3.28 -19.26
CA PHE A 365 -24.38 2.77 -18.70
C PHE A 365 -25.56 3.15 -19.60
N ARG A 366 -26.69 2.48 -19.44
CA ARG A 366 -27.93 2.75 -20.17
C ARG A 366 -29.02 3.27 -19.25
N VAL A 367 -29.75 4.27 -19.72
CA VAL A 367 -30.98 4.77 -19.10
C VAL A 367 -32.18 4.22 -19.86
N GLU A 368 -33.12 3.60 -19.15
CA GLU A 368 -34.30 2.91 -19.71
C GLU A 368 -35.64 3.58 -19.40
#